data_AF-A0A7W1GWA0-F1
#
_entry.id   AF-A0A7W1GWA0-F1
#
_cell.length_a   1.000
_cell.length_b   1.000
_cell.length_c   1.000
_cell.angle_alpha   90.00
_cell.angle_beta   90.00
_cell.angle_gamma   90.00
#
_symmetry.space_group_name_H-M   'P 1'
#
loop_
_entity.id
_entity.type
_entity.pdbx_description
1 polymer ?
#
loop_
_entity_poly.entity_id
_entity_poly.type
_entity_poly.pdbx_seq_one_letter_code
_entity_poly.pdbx_strand_id
1 'polypeptide(L)'
;MIECQNSPVPAPEPTVRIFVLHHLQSALDQVPLQSELVPINLSELELGPLQDNQLGESRAFLRDFSDVTEEYVGFVNARFDQKYFQLHTRLHTLVPTVRRFAAPGWVLAPWPGDNWIEVTNTYHPSMLPLVGELLALQGLPRAGNRTSVWANDFVCHRSVFFDWLRFWRSSFDHFYAKYGLQLPFAGEGTDRNRQTAYFLERITAAYFANRPDVRVVGLE
;
A
#
# COMPACT_ATOMS: atom_id res chain seq x y z
N MET A 1 -33.24 41.91 -19.49
CA MET A 1 -33.14 40.99 -18.33
C MET A 1 -31.77 40.35 -18.40
N ILE A 2 -30.92 40.58 -17.40
CA ILE A 2 -29.57 40.01 -17.33
C ILE A 2 -29.71 38.75 -16.48
N GLU A 3 -29.58 37.57 -17.08
CA GLU A 3 -29.52 36.31 -16.35
C GLU A 3 -28.19 36.27 -15.59
N CYS A 4 -28.24 36.43 -14.27
CA CYS A 4 -27.13 36.10 -13.39
C CYS A 4 -26.86 34.59 -13.52
N GLN A 5 -25.84 34.24 -14.30
CA GLN A 5 -25.32 32.88 -14.34
C GLN A 5 -24.75 32.57 -12.95
N ASN A 6 -25.48 31.76 -12.18
CA ASN A 6 -24.97 31.20 -10.94
C ASN A 6 -23.82 30.26 -11.30
N SER A 7 -22.59 30.71 -11.07
CA SER A 7 -21.42 29.83 -11.18
C SER A 7 -21.64 28.61 -10.29
N PRO A 8 -21.40 27.39 -10.80
CA PRO A 8 -21.58 26.17 -10.03
C PRO A 8 -20.73 26.23 -8.77
N VAL A 9 -21.32 25.91 -7.62
CA VAL A 9 -20.59 25.76 -6.36
C VAL A 9 -19.55 24.66 -6.57
N PRO A 10 -18.25 24.93 -6.35
CA PRO A 10 -17.24 23.90 -6.47
C PRO A 10 -17.56 22.77 -5.50
N ALA A 11 -17.42 21.53 -5.97
CA ALA A 11 -17.57 20.36 -5.11
C ALA A 11 -16.62 20.47 -3.91
N PRO A 12 -17.03 20.02 -2.71
CA PRO A 12 -16.14 20.00 -1.56
C PRO A 12 -14.89 19.19 -1.88
N GLU A 13 -13.73 19.62 -1.36
CA GLU A 13 -12.49 18.87 -1.50
C GLU A 13 -12.60 17.51 -0.80
N PRO A 14 -12.04 16.44 -1.40
CA PRO A 14 -12.09 15.13 -0.79
C PRO A 14 -11.27 15.09 0.50
N THR A 15 -11.83 14.41 1.50
CA THR A 15 -11.16 14.18 2.78
C THR A 15 -10.07 13.10 2.64
N VAL A 16 -8.93 13.29 3.33
CA VAL A 16 -7.73 12.45 3.15
C VAL A 16 -7.12 12.11 4.52
N ARG A 17 -6.75 10.84 4.72
CA ARG A 17 -5.91 10.38 5.83
C ARG A 17 -4.84 9.44 5.32
N ILE A 18 -3.57 9.80 5.49
CA ILE A 18 -2.42 9.01 5.05
C ILE A 18 -1.59 8.64 6.27
N PHE A 19 -1.42 7.34 6.49
CA PHE A 19 -0.59 6.82 7.56
C PHE A 19 0.87 6.79 7.13
N VAL A 20 1.73 7.49 7.86
CA VAL A 20 3.16 7.59 7.55
C VAL A 20 3.94 6.63 8.45
N LEU A 21 4.54 5.60 7.85
CA LEU A 21 5.05 4.43 8.55
C LEU A 21 6.57 4.46 8.72
N HIS A 22 7.06 4.20 9.93
CA HIS A 22 8.48 3.94 10.19
C HIS A 22 8.72 3.26 11.55
N HIS A 23 9.89 2.65 11.74
CA HIS A 23 10.28 2.00 13.01
C HIS A 23 10.98 2.91 14.01
N LEU A 24 11.57 4.00 13.51
CA LEU A 24 12.33 4.97 14.29
C LEU A 24 11.54 6.27 14.42
N GLN A 25 11.32 6.71 15.66
CA GLN A 25 10.66 7.97 15.97
C GLN A 25 11.37 9.16 15.30
N SER A 26 12.70 9.17 15.27
CA SER A 26 13.48 10.24 14.64
C SER A 26 13.24 10.45 13.14
N ALA A 27 12.73 9.44 12.43
CA ALA A 27 12.29 9.61 11.05
C ALA A 27 10.86 10.15 10.97
N LEU A 28 10.00 9.79 11.92
CA LEU A 28 8.63 10.31 12.03
C LEU A 28 8.61 11.79 12.45
N ASP A 29 9.57 12.20 13.28
CA ASP A 29 9.74 13.60 13.70
C ASP A 29 10.09 14.54 12.52
N GLN A 30 10.51 13.98 11.37
CA GLN A 30 10.79 14.72 10.14
C GLN A 30 9.59 14.82 9.20
N VAL A 31 8.47 14.16 9.51
CA VAL A 31 7.25 14.21 8.70
C VAL A 31 6.66 15.62 8.78
N PRO A 32 6.32 16.24 7.63
CA PRO A 32 5.71 17.57 7.63
C PRO A 32 4.45 17.63 8.50
N LEU A 33 4.30 18.73 9.25
CA LEU A 33 3.13 18.96 10.10
C LEU A 33 1.89 19.23 9.23
N GLN A 34 1.11 18.18 8.96
CA GLN A 34 -0.17 18.21 8.25
C GLN A 34 -1.13 17.28 8.99
N SER A 35 -2.35 17.73 9.29
CA SER A 35 -3.34 16.94 10.04
C SER A 35 -3.69 15.60 9.37
N GLU A 36 -3.60 15.56 8.05
CA GLU A 36 -3.94 14.42 7.21
C GLU A 36 -2.81 13.37 7.17
N LEU A 37 -1.59 13.76 7.52
CA LEU A 37 -0.45 12.85 7.64
C LEU A 37 -0.38 12.36 9.09
N VAL A 38 -0.63 11.06 9.30
CA VAL A 38 -0.70 10.44 10.62
C VAL A 38 0.52 9.53 10.81
N PRO A 39 1.55 9.96 11.55
CA PRO A 39 2.69 9.11 11.84
C PRO A 39 2.29 7.86 12.63
N ILE A 40 2.80 6.70 12.23
CA ILE A 40 2.69 5.44 12.97
C ILE A 40 4.08 4.89 13.23
N ASN A 41 4.45 4.81 14.51
CA ASN A 41 5.65 4.10 14.94
C ASN A 41 5.37 2.59 14.95
N LEU A 42 5.93 1.90 13.95
CA LEU A 42 5.76 0.47 13.77
C LEU A 42 6.32 -0.34 14.95
N SER A 43 7.31 0.18 15.67
CA SER A 43 7.93 -0.48 16.83
C SER A 43 7.05 -0.44 18.08
N GLU A 44 6.08 0.48 18.13
CA GLU A 44 5.16 0.67 19.26
C GLU A 44 3.81 -0.05 19.06
N LEU A 45 3.58 -0.62 17.88
CA LEU A 45 2.38 -1.44 17.65
C LEU A 45 2.42 -2.67 18.54
N GLU A 46 1.37 -2.90 19.34
CA GLU A 46 1.23 -4.08 20.21
C GLU A 46 0.68 -5.28 19.41
N LEU A 47 1.58 -6.04 18.76
CA LEU A 47 1.20 -7.13 17.86
C LEU A 47 1.49 -8.54 18.42
N GLY A 48 1.82 -8.64 19.71
CA GLY A 48 2.09 -9.91 20.38
C GLY A 48 3.23 -10.69 19.69
N PRO A 49 3.00 -11.95 19.24
CA PRO A 49 4.01 -12.74 18.54
C PRO A 49 4.54 -12.12 17.23
N LEU A 50 3.83 -11.14 16.68
CA LEU A 50 4.16 -10.45 15.44
C LEU A 50 4.95 -9.15 15.68
N GLN A 51 5.49 -8.94 16.89
CA GLN A 51 6.29 -7.76 17.24
C GLN A 51 7.61 -7.66 16.46
N ASP A 52 8.10 -8.78 15.91
CA ASP A 52 9.35 -8.82 15.14
C ASP A 52 9.26 -7.94 13.87
N ASN A 53 10.39 -7.38 13.44
CA ASN A 53 10.48 -6.51 12.26
C ASN A 53 10.41 -7.27 10.91
N GLN A 54 10.09 -8.56 10.92
CA GLN A 54 10.04 -9.38 9.71
C GLN A 54 8.93 -8.98 8.73
N LEU A 55 7.88 -8.34 9.23
CA LEU A 55 6.73 -7.88 8.46
C LEU A 55 6.93 -6.47 7.86
N GLY A 56 7.94 -5.73 8.33
CA GLY A 56 8.20 -4.34 7.91
C GLY A 56 6.98 -3.43 8.06
N GLU A 57 6.66 -2.68 7.01
CA GLU A 57 5.50 -1.78 6.96
C GLU A 57 4.16 -2.51 7.09
N SER A 58 4.10 -3.77 6.68
CA SER A 58 2.87 -4.57 6.69
C SER A 58 2.30 -4.79 8.10
N ARG A 59 3.11 -4.54 9.14
CA ARG A 59 2.67 -4.50 10.54
C ARG A 59 1.51 -3.52 10.75
N ALA A 60 1.54 -2.38 10.07
CA ALA A 60 0.46 -1.40 10.16
C ALA A 60 -0.89 -2.01 9.76
N PHE A 61 -0.89 -2.96 8.82
CA PHE A 61 -2.12 -3.54 8.27
C PHE A 61 -2.82 -4.47 9.27
N LEU A 62 -2.19 -4.79 10.40
CA LEU A 62 -2.78 -5.60 11.47
C LEU A 62 -3.49 -4.75 12.54
N ARG A 63 -3.32 -3.43 12.51
CA ARG A 63 -3.99 -2.49 13.43
C ARG A 63 -5.47 -2.35 13.13
N ASP A 64 -6.31 -2.06 14.12
CA ASP A 64 -7.67 -1.61 13.84
C ASP A 64 -7.67 -0.23 13.12
N PHE A 65 -8.51 -0.12 12.09
CA PHE A 65 -8.76 1.09 11.30
C PHE A 65 -10.25 1.46 11.28
N SER A 66 -11.04 0.94 12.22
CA SER A 66 -12.49 1.16 12.31
C SER A 66 -12.88 2.63 12.47
N ASP A 67 -11.98 3.47 13.00
CA ASP A 67 -12.14 4.90 13.21
C ASP A 67 -11.90 5.76 11.96
N VAL A 68 -11.36 5.18 10.88
CA VAL A 68 -11.06 5.91 9.64
C VAL A 68 -12.37 6.28 8.94
N THR A 69 -12.56 7.58 8.71
CA THR A 69 -13.80 8.13 8.12
C THR A 69 -13.58 8.83 6.78
N GLU A 70 -12.34 9.18 6.49
CA GLU A 70 -11.90 9.96 5.33
C GLU A 70 -12.11 9.20 4.01
N GLU A 71 -12.42 9.94 2.95
CA GLU A 71 -12.72 9.38 1.63
C GLU A 71 -11.52 8.73 0.97
N TYR A 72 -10.31 9.26 1.19
CA TYR A 72 -9.07 8.68 0.68
C TYR A 72 -8.16 8.28 1.83
N VAL A 73 -7.69 7.05 1.77
CA VAL A 73 -6.90 6.40 2.81
C VAL A 73 -5.68 5.73 2.18
N GLY A 74 -4.55 5.79 2.84
CA GLY A 74 -3.34 5.16 2.33
C GLY A 74 -2.22 5.03 3.34
N PHE A 75 -1.14 4.44 2.86
CA PHE A 75 0.10 4.27 3.59
C PHE A 75 1.25 4.85 2.76
N VAL A 76 2.21 5.48 3.44
CA VAL A 76 3.50 5.83 2.86
C VAL A 76 4.62 5.63 3.90
N ASN A 77 5.84 5.36 3.47
CA ASN A 77 7.02 5.31 4.33
C ASN A 77 7.44 6.73 4.76
N ALA A 78 7.91 6.93 5.99
CA ALA A 78 8.42 8.23 6.44
C ALA A 78 9.64 8.73 5.65
N ARG A 79 10.39 7.82 5.02
CA ARG A 79 11.49 8.10 4.09
C ARG A 79 11.01 8.21 2.64
N PHE A 80 9.74 8.49 2.38
CA PHE A 80 9.16 8.58 1.03
C PHE A 80 10.04 9.41 0.09
N ASP A 81 10.46 10.61 0.50
CA ASP A 81 11.27 11.51 -0.32
C ASP A 81 12.67 10.93 -0.64
N GLN A 82 13.23 10.09 0.24
CA GLN A 82 14.50 9.41 0.04
C GLN A 82 14.35 8.17 -0.84
N LYS A 83 13.29 7.38 -0.60
CA LYS A 83 12.96 6.15 -1.34
C LYS A 83 12.57 6.46 -2.78
N TYR A 84 11.88 7.57 -2.99
CA TYR A 84 11.33 8.01 -4.26
C TYR A 84 11.91 9.37 -4.68
N PHE A 85 13.23 9.52 -4.57
CA PHE A 85 13.93 10.77 -4.85
C PHE A 85 13.71 11.27 -6.30
N GLN A 86 13.35 10.39 -7.22
CA GLN A 86 13.04 10.70 -8.62
C GLN A 86 11.66 11.34 -8.85
N LEU A 87 10.73 11.25 -7.90
CA LEU A 87 9.38 11.82 -8.05
C LEU A 87 9.35 13.31 -7.71
N HIS A 88 8.47 14.06 -8.36
CA HIS A 88 8.15 15.45 -8.01
C HIS A 88 7.31 15.53 -6.73
N THR A 89 6.42 14.57 -6.52
CA THR A 89 5.61 14.45 -5.31
C THR A 89 6.51 14.14 -4.14
N ARG A 90 6.34 14.94 -3.08
CA ARG A 90 7.05 14.83 -1.80
C ARG A 90 6.03 14.70 -0.68
N LEU A 91 6.44 14.28 0.51
CA LEU A 91 5.53 14.21 1.66
C LEU A 91 4.79 15.53 1.90
N HIS A 92 5.48 16.66 1.75
CA HIS A 92 4.88 17.97 1.99
C HIS A 92 3.83 18.37 0.93
N THR A 93 3.87 17.78 -0.27
CA THR A 93 2.88 18.01 -1.35
C THR A 93 1.92 16.84 -1.56
N LEU A 94 2.09 15.73 -0.84
CA LEU A 94 1.34 14.50 -1.07
C LEU A 94 -0.17 14.68 -0.94
N VAL A 95 -0.64 15.35 0.12
CA VAL A 95 -2.07 15.56 0.35
C VAL A 95 -2.70 16.43 -0.76
N PRO A 96 -2.13 17.60 -1.13
CA PRO A 96 -2.56 18.33 -2.33
C PRO A 96 -2.56 17.49 -3.62
N THR A 97 -1.53 16.67 -3.83
CA THR A 97 -1.45 15.77 -4.99
C THR A 97 -2.61 14.75 -4.98
N VAL A 98 -2.89 14.12 -3.84
CA VAL A 98 -4.01 13.18 -3.69
C VAL A 98 -5.34 13.86 -4.01
N ARG A 99 -5.60 15.07 -3.48
CA ARG A 99 -6.84 15.81 -3.76
C ARG A 99 -7.00 16.14 -5.24
N ARG A 100 -5.91 16.51 -5.91
CA ARG A 100 -5.91 16.81 -7.35
C ARG A 100 -6.25 15.60 -8.22
N PHE A 101 -5.80 14.42 -7.82
CA PHE A 101 -5.97 13.17 -8.59
C PHE A 101 -7.04 12.23 -8.01
N ALA A 102 -7.82 12.71 -7.05
CA ALA A 102 -8.86 11.95 -6.39
C ALA A 102 -9.92 11.50 -7.39
N ALA A 103 -9.99 10.19 -7.64
CA ALA A 103 -11.10 9.54 -8.33
C ALA A 103 -11.40 8.20 -7.64
N PRO A 104 -12.69 7.80 -7.47
CA PRO A 104 -13.05 6.61 -6.69
C PRO A 104 -12.42 5.29 -7.17
N GLY A 105 -12.14 5.18 -8.47
CA GLY A 105 -11.48 4.01 -9.06
C GLY A 105 -9.96 4.14 -9.18
N TRP A 106 -9.35 5.20 -8.66
CA TRP A 106 -7.90 5.41 -8.79
C TRP A 106 -7.16 4.97 -7.52
N VAL A 107 -6.02 4.35 -7.74
CA VAL A 107 -5.06 3.96 -6.71
C VAL A 107 -3.76 4.70 -7.02
N LEU A 108 -3.42 5.68 -6.20
CA LEU A 108 -2.25 6.51 -6.37
C LEU A 108 -1.06 5.81 -5.71
N ALA A 109 -0.03 5.48 -6.48
CA ALA A 109 1.15 4.77 -6.00
C ALA A 109 2.43 5.45 -6.52
N PRO A 110 3.53 5.47 -5.75
CA PRO A 110 4.79 6.05 -6.19
C PRO A 110 5.45 5.27 -7.33
N TRP A 111 5.14 3.97 -7.46
CA TRP A 111 5.71 3.12 -8.48
C TRP A 111 4.68 2.09 -8.99
N PRO A 112 3.79 2.49 -9.92
CA PRO A 112 2.96 1.55 -10.66
C PRO A 112 3.84 0.68 -11.56
N GLY A 113 3.51 -0.60 -11.70
CA GLY A 113 4.27 -1.50 -12.57
C GLY A 113 3.43 -2.62 -13.17
N ASP A 114 3.75 -2.96 -14.42
CA ASP A 114 3.20 -4.09 -15.18
C ASP A 114 4.13 -5.30 -15.12
N ASN A 115 3.62 -6.50 -15.36
CA ASN A 115 4.40 -7.74 -15.36
C ASN A 115 4.96 -8.09 -13.96
N TRP A 116 4.21 -7.81 -12.89
CA TRP A 116 4.64 -8.04 -11.51
C TRP A 116 5.04 -9.50 -11.22
N ILE A 117 4.43 -10.46 -11.93
CA ILE A 117 4.79 -11.89 -11.84
C ILE A 117 6.14 -12.16 -12.52
N GLU A 118 6.40 -11.55 -13.67
CA GLU A 118 7.68 -11.68 -14.37
C GLU A 118 8.80 -11.05 -13.55
N VAL A 119 8.56 -9.86 -13.00
CA VAL A 119 9.48 -9.20 -12.08
C VAL A 119 9.73 -10.06 -10.83
N THR A 120 8.68 -10.67 -10.26
CA THR A 120 8.86 -11.62 -9.16
C THR A 120 9.70 -12.83 -9.60
N ASN A 121 9.49 -13.36 -10.80
CA ASN A 121 10.30 -14.46 -11.33
C ASN A 121 11.78 -14.06 -11.52
N THR A 122 12.04 -12.83 -11.96
CA THR A 122 13.41 -12.34 -12.19
C THR A 122 14.15 -12.11 -10.87
N TYR A 123 13.52 -11.47 -9.88
CA TYR A 123 14.21 -11.08 -8.64
C TYR A 123 14.06 -12.09 -7.51
N HIS A 124 12.94 -12.82 -7.46
CA HIS A 124 12.61 -13.77 -6.40
C HIS A 124 11.94 -15.05 -6.95
N PRO A 125 12.59 -15.82 -7.85
CA PRO A 125 11.99 -16.98 -8.51
C PRO A 125 11.45 -18.04 -7.52
N SER A 126 12.12 -18.21 -6.38
CA SER A 126 11.70 -19.12 -5.31
C SER A 126 10.39 -18.72 -4.64
N MET A 127 9.90 -17.49 -4.84
CA MET A 127 8.61 -17.00 -4.34
C MET A 127 7.43 -17.43 -5.22
N LEU A 128 7.67 -17.84 -6.47
CA LEU A 128 6.59 -18.19 -7.40
C LEU A 128 5.63 -19.28 -6.91
N PRO A 129 6.05 -20.34 -6.20
CA PRO A 129 5.12 -21.30 -5.61
C PRO A 129 4.14 -20.65 -4.64
N LEU A 130 4.60 -19.70 -3.81
CA LEU A 130 3.75 -18.96 -2.87
C LEU A 130 2.79 -18.02 -3.60
N VAL A 131 3.24 -17.40 -4.69
CA VAL A 131 2.37 -16.60 -5.58
C VAL A 131 1.30 -17.49 -6.21
N GLY A 132 1.66 -18.69 -6.68
CA GLY A 132 0.70 -19.66 -7.22
C GLY A 132 -0.33 -20.08 -6.19
N GLU A 133 0.10 -20.35 -4.96
CA GLU A 133 -0.80 -20.66 -3.85
C GLU A 133 -1.73 -19.49 -3.50
N LEU A 134 -1.22 -18.26 -3.47
CA LEU A 134 -2.01 -17.05 -3.22
C LEU A 134 -3.12 -16.88 -4.26
N LEU A 135 -2.78 -17.01 -5.54
CA LEU A 135 -3.75 -16.88 -6.62
C LEU A 135 -4.80 -17.99 -6.55
N ALA A 136 -4.40 -19.22 -6.25
CA ALA A 136 -5.33 -20.34 -6.07
C ALA A 136 -6.25 -20.15 -4.86
N LEU A 137 -5.70 -19.73 -3.72
CA LEU A 137 -6.45 -19.42 -2.49
C LEU A 137 -7.56 -18.40 -2.73
N GLN A 138 -7.25 -17.36 -3.50
CA GLN A 138 -8.14 -16.23 -3.75
C GLN A 138 -9.00 -16.41 -5.01
N GLY A 139 -8.88 -17.55 -5.71
CA GLY A 139 -9.58 -17.81 -6.97
C GLY A 139 -9.24 -16.82 -8.09
N LEU A 140 -8.02 -16.25 -8.06
CA LEU A 140 -7.59 -15.21 -8.99
C LEU A 140 -6.89 -15.80 -10.22
N PRO A 141 -7.11 -15.23 -11.42
CA PRO A 141 -6.31 -15.58 -12.58
C PRO A 141 -4.87 -15.06 -12.45
N ARG A 142 -3.98 -15.61 -13.28
CA ARG A 142 -2.60 -15.14 -13.41
C ARG A 142 -2.52 -13.83 -14.22
N ALA A 143 -3.05 -12.75 -13.67
CA ALA A 143 -3.06 -11.41 -14.30
C ALA A 143 -1.71 -10.68 -14.18
N GLY A 144 -0.64 -11.29 -14.69
CA GLY A 144 0.71 -10.73 -14.55
C GLY A 144 0.91 -9.39 -15.26
N ASN A 145 0.25 -9.18 -16.39
CA ASN A 145 0.46 -8.05 -17.31
C ASN A 145 -0.32 -6.78 -16.97
N ARG A 146 -1.18 -6.80 -15.94
CA ARG A 146 -1.94 -5.60 -15.54
C ARG A 146 -1.12 -4.75 -14.57
N THR A 147 -1.27 -3.43 -14.70
CA THR A 147 -0.64 -2.47 -13.79
C THR A 147 -1.07 -2.72 -12.37
N SER A 148 -0.10 -2.77 -11.47
CA SER A 148 -0.30 -3.04 -10.06
C SER A 148 0.57 -2.15 -9.17
N VAL A 149 0.36 -2.26 -7.87
CA VAL A 149 1.16 -1.61 -6.83
C VAL A 149 2.17 -2.61 -6.30
N TRP A 150 3.46 -2.31 -6.42
CA TRP A 150 4.56 -3.22 -6.04
C TRP A 150 5.17 -2.93 -4.68
N ALA A 151 4.62 -1.93 -3.98
CA ALA A 151 5.04 -1.52 -2.66
C ALA A 151 3.83 -1.46 -1.73
N ASN A 152 4.10 -1.32 -0.45
CA ASN A 152 3.10 -1.02 0.57
C ASN A 152 2.77 0.48 0.66
N ASP A 153 3.29 1.28 -0.28
CA ASP A 153 3.03 2.71 -0.42
C ASP A 153 1.94 2.95 -1.46
N PHE A 154 0.75 3.38 -1.04
CA PHE A 154 -0.34 3.79 -1.94
C PHE A 154 -1.42 4.58 -1.19
N VAL A 155 -2.22 5.35 -1.94
CA VAL A 155 -3.43 6.04 -1.46
C VAL A 155 -4.58 5.71 -2.40
N CYS A 156 -5.74 5.35 -1.86
CA CYS A 156 -6.91 5.00 -2.65
C CYS A 156 -8.20 5.41 -1.94
N HIS A 157 -9.34 5.28 -2.64
CA HIS A 157 -10.63 5.52 -2.01
C HIS A 157 -10.89 4.53 -0.87
N ARG A 158 -11.56 4.98 0.20
CA ARG A 158 -11.84 4.22 1.43
C ARG A 158 -12.46 2.86 1.18
N SER A 159 -13.38 2.76 0.22
CA SER A 159 -14.00 1.47 -0.14
C SER A 159 -12.97 0.47 -0.70
N VAL A 160 -12.04 0.92 -1.53
CA VAL A 160 -10.96 0.10 -2.10
C VAL A 160 -9.98 -0.29 -0.99
N PHE A 161 -9.66 0.63 -0.08
CA PHE A 161 -8.78 0.39 1.07
C PHE A 161 -9.30 -0.73 1.97
N PHE A 162 -10.56 -0.66 2.42
CA PHE A 162 -11.10 -1.68 3.32
C PHE A 162 -11.30 -3.03 2.63
N ASP A 163 -11.62 -3.02 1.34
CA ASP A 163 -11.71 -4.24 0.56
C ASP A 163 -10.33 -4.90 0.40
N TRP A 164 -9.30 -4.11 0.12
CA TRP A 164 -7.91 -4.57 0.05
C TRP A 164 -7.44 -5.09 1.40
N LEU A 165 -7.74 -4.39 2.48
CA LEU A 165 -7.32 -4.78 3.83
C LEU A 165 -7.91 -6.13 4.24
N ARG A 166 -9.17 -6.40 3.89
CA ARG A 166 -9.79 -7.72 4.10
C ARG A 166 -9.11 -8.81 3.30
N PHE A 167 -8.87 -8.57 2.01
CA PHE A 167 -8.15 -9.50 1.14
C PHE A 167 -6.75 -9.80 1.67
N TRP A 168 -6.03 -8.74 2.05
CA TRP A 168 -4.67 -8.82 2.54
C TRP A 168 -4.60 -9.61 3.84
N ARG A 169 -5.47 -9.31 4.81
CA ARG A 169 -5.52 -10.02 6.10
C ARG A 169 -5.88 -11.48 5.94
N SER A 170 -6.89 -11.79 5.13
CA SER A 170 -7.27 -13.18 4.86
C SER A 170 -6.12 -13.97 4.24
N SER A 171 -5.36 -13.36 3.34
CA SER A 171 -4.16 -13.98 2.76
C SER A 171 -3.05 -14.13 3.79
N PHE A 172 -2.76 -13.08 4.56
CA PHE A 172 -1.76 -13.10 5.64
C PHE A 172 -2.05 -14.21 6.64
N ASP A 173 -3.28 -14.32 7.14
CA ASP A 173 -3.69 -15.32 8.13
C ASP A 173 -3.46 -16.75 7.61
N HIS A 174 -3.80 -17.01 6.33
CA HIS A 174 -3.54 -18.30 5.69
C HIS A 174 -2.06 -18.64 5.66
N PHE A 175 -1.22 -17.74 5.15
CA PHE A 175 0.21 -17.99 5.02
C PHE A 175 0.91 -18.04 6.39
N TYR A 176 0.50 -17.20 7.33
CA TYR A 176 1.03 -17.21 8.70
C TYR A 176 0.66 -18.49 9.43
N ALA A 177 -0.60 -18.96 9.33
CA ALA A 177 -1.00 -20.22 9.95
C ALA A 177 -0.22 -21.43 9.41
N LYS A 178 0.12 -21.41 8.11
CA LYS A 178 0.80 -22.52 7.44
C LYS A 178 2.33 -22.50 7.60
N TYR A 179 2.95 -21.31 7.57
CA TYR A 179 4.40 -21.15 7.47
C TYR A 179 5.01 -20.29 8.59
N GLY A 180 4.19 -19.63 9.41
CA GLY A 180 4.65 -18.61 10.35
C GLY A 180 5.32 -17.43 9.63
N LEU A 181 6.34 -16.85 10.26
CA LEU A 181 7.16 -15.78 9.65
C LEU A 181 8.31 -16.31 8.79
N GLN A 182 8.48 -17.62 8.67
CA GLN A 182 9.56 -18.26 7.92
C GLN A 182 9.02 -18.88 6.64
N LEU A 183 8.68 -18.02 5.68
CA LEU A 183 8.18 -18.48 4.39
C LEU A 183 9.25 -19.32 3.65
N PRO A 184 8.84 -20.38 2.93
CA PRO A 184 9.76 -21.32 2.31
C PRO A 184 10.32 -20.80 0.98
N PHE A 185 10.93 -19.62 0.99
CA PHE A 185 11.64 -19.10 -0.17
C PHE A 185 12.96 -18.44 0.22
N ALA A 186 13.98 -18.65 -0.61
CA ALA A 186 15.29 -18.02 -0.45
C ALA A 186 15.52 -17.09 -1.63
N GLY A 187 15.57 -15.78 -1.38
CA GLY A 187 16.06 -14.82 -2.37
C GLY A 187 17.57 -14.67 -2.21
N GLU A 188 18.34 -14.91 -3.26
CA GLU A 188 19.75 -14.48 -3.27
C GLU A 188 19.80 -12.96 -3.02
N GLY A 189 20.66 -12.53 -2.09
CA GLY A 189 20.78 -11.12 -1.72
C GLY A 189 19.62 -10.52 -0.91
N THR A 190 18.60 -11.30 -0.55
CA THR A 190 17.55 -10.82 0.36
C THR A 190 18.01 -10.86 1.81
N ASP A 191 17.82 -9.76 2.56
CA ASP A 191 17.91 -9.80 4.01
C ASP A 191 16.91 -10.84 4.52
N ARG A 192 17.43 -11.89 5.16
CA ARG A 192 16.62 -12.99 5.72
C ARG A 192 15.54 -12.46 6.67
N ASN A 193 15.81 -11.33 7.34
CA ASN A 193 14.87 -10.69 8.24
C ASN A 193 13.77 -9.90 7.51
N ARG A 194 13.77 -9.80 6.18
CA ARG A 194 12.78 -9.04 5.39
C ARG A 194 12.08 -9.89 4.32
N GLN A 195 12.39 -11.19 4.24
CA GLN A 195 11.80 -12.09 3.26
C GLN A 195 10.27 -12.07 3.31
N THR A 196 9.71 -12.21 4.51
CA THR A 196 8.25 -12.18 4.68
C THR A 196 7.65 -10.86 4.18
N ALA A 197 8.23 -9.71 4.52
CA ALA A 197 7.79 -8.42 4.00
C ALA A 197 7.74 -8.37 2.46
N TYR A 198 8.74 -8.92 1.75
CA TYR A 198 8.72 -8.96 0.29
C TYR A 198 7.55 -9.76 -0.26
N PHE A 199 7.25 -10.94 0.31
CA PHE A 199 6.08 -11.70 -0.11
C PHE A 199 4.76 -10.95 0.15
N LEU A 200 4.66 -10.23 1.27
CA LEU A 200 3.46 -9.47 1.61
C LEU A 200 3.18 -8.32 0.62
N GLU A 201 4.21 -7.73 0.01
CA GLU A 201 4.03 -6.79 -1.11
C GLU A 201 3.39 -7.48 -2.34
N ARG A 202 3.61 -8.79 -2.54
CA ARG A 202 3.03 -9.54 -3.66
C ARG A 202 1.55 -9.87 -3.42
N ILE A 203 1.10 -9.88 -2.17
CA ILE A 203 -0.33 -9.90 -1.84
C ILE A 203 -1.01 -8.62 -2.34
N THR A 204 -0.41 -7.46 -2.07
CA THR A 204 -0.86 -6.16 -2.60
C THR A 204 -0.84 -6.14 -4.13
N ALA A 205 0.24 -6.64 -4.74
CA ALA A 205 0.36 -6.70 -6.19
C ALA A 205 -0.70 -7.61 -6.83
N ALA A 206 -0.96 -8.78 -6.24
CA ALA A 206 -1.97 -9.71 -6.73
C ALA A 206 -3.39 -9.11 -6.66
N TYR A 207 -3.70 -8.40 -5.58
CA TYR A 207 -4.99 -7.72 -5.43
C TYR A 207 -5.23 -6.69 -6.53
N PHE A 208 -4.34 -5.70 -6.66
CA PHE A 208 -4.57 -4.60 -7.61
C PHE A 208 -4.49 -5.06 -9.08
N ALA A 209 -3.63 -6.04 -9.40
CA ALA A 209 -3.56 -6.60 -10.74
C ALA A 209 -4.86 -7.29 -11.17
N ASN A 210 -5.66 -7.77 -10.22
CA ASN A 210 -6.91 -8.49 -10.45
C ASN A 210 -8.18 -7.64 -10.27
N ARG A 211 -8.05 -6.32 -10.11
CA ARG A 211 -9.19 -5.39 -9.95
C ARG A 211 -9.49 -4.62 -11.23
N PRO A 212 -10.37 -5.09 -12.13
CA PRO A 212 -10.68 -4.41 -13.41
C PRO A 212 -11.34 -3.05 -13.24
N ASP A 213 -11.99 -2.83 -12.10
CA ASP A 213 -12.69 -1.62 -11.73
C ASP A 213 -11.78 -0.53 -11.13
N VAL A 214 -10.50 -0.84 -10.88
CA VAL A 214 -9.52 0.13 -10.38
C VAL A 214 -8.40 0.36 -11.39
N ARG A 215 -7.87 1.58 -11.39
CA ARG A 215 -6.73 2.02 -12.18
C ARG A 215 -5.61 2.45 -11.23
N VAL A 216 -4.46 1.81 -11.34
CA VAL A 216 -3.25 2.25 -10.63
C VAL A 216 -2.62 3.41 -11.41
N VAL A 217 -2.35 4.51 -10.72
CA VAL A 217 -1.83 5.76 -11.29
C VAL A 217 -0.57 6.16 -10.52
N GLY A 218 0.46 6.55 -11.25
CA GLY A 218 1.72 7.01 -10.68
C GLY A 218 1.55 8.35 -9.99
N LEU A 219 2.14 8.50 -8.81
CA LEU A 219 2.46 9.82 -8.28
C LEU A 219 3.61 10.39 -9.14
N GLU A 220 3.41 11.59 -9.69
CA GLU A 220 4.40 12.29 -10.51
C GLU A 220 5.46 12.97 -9.65
#